data_AF-A0A6P1JJE3-F1
#
_entry.id   AF-A0A6P1JJE3-F1
#
_cell.length_a   1.000
_cell.length_b   1.000
_cell.length_c   1.000
_cell.angle_alpha   90.00
_cell.angle_beta   90.00
_cell.angle_gamma   90.00
#
_symmetry.space_group_name_H-M   'P 1'
#
loop_
_entity.id
_entity.type
_entity.pdbx_description
1 polymer ?
#
loop_
_entity_poly.entity_id
_entity_poly.type
_entity_poly.pdbx_seq_one_letter_code
_entity_poly.pdbx_strand_id
1 'polypeptide(L)'
;MTAQEVPGGASAGTPSRIRLAPEVRRAMIVERATTLISERGFNAFTLLGLAEACGMTRRGLDHYFGSRDEILIAVLRHRDSEDIALLGNTGAPRDREATWRALDDAVRRNASQREIVRLYTVLGSESLDPAHPAHDYFQERARSARKTFVESIECWHPRPEAFATVVLALLDGVQISWLRDPALDLFELWRDAGSLLDRDSTP
;
A
#
# COMPACT_ATOMS: atom_id res chain seq x y z
N MET A 1 35.71 26.86 -62.77
CA MET A 1 34.75 25.77 -62.46
C MET A 1 35.54 24.70 -61.75
N THR A 2 35.61 24.78 -60.42
CA THR A 2 36.33 23.82 -59.57
C THR A 2 35.59 23.79 -58.24
N ALA A 3 35.15 22.58 -57.90
CA ALA A 3 34.19 22.27 -56.84
C ALA A 3 34.79 22.47 -55.44
N GLN A 4 33.97 22.97 -54.53
CA GLN A 4 34.26 23.11 -53.12
C GLN A 4 33.50 22.00 -52.38
N GLU A 5 34.23 21.04 -51.82
CA GLU A 5 33.69 19.98 -50.96
C GLU A 5 33.24 20.56 -49.62
N VAL A 6 32.01 20.23 -49.22
CA VAL A 6 31.46 20.49 -47.89
C VAL A 6 31.59 19.20 -47.07
N PRO A 7 32.28 19.19 -45.92
CA PRO A 7 32.29 18.00 -45.06
C PRO A 7 30.95 17.87 -44.34
N GLY A 8 30.41 16.65 -44.41
CA GLY A 8 29.11 16.26 -43.87
C GLY A 8 28.99 16.46 -42.36
N GLY A 9 27.79 16.89 -41.95
CA GLY A 9 27.40 17.04 -40.57
C GLY A 9 27.49 15.70 -39.82
N ALA A 10 28.19 15.74 -38.69
CA ALA A 10 28.23 14.64 -37.73
C ALA A 10 26.80 14.35 -37.24
N SER A 11 26.34 13.12 -37.50
CA SER A 11 25.14 12.55 -36.91
C SER A 11 25.28 12.54 -35.38
N ALA A 12 24.53 13.41 -34.71
CA ALA A 12 24.38 13.40 -33.26
C ALA A 12 23.82 12.03 -32.82
N GLY A 13 24.63 11.25 -32.10
CA GLY A 13 24.22 9.96 -31.57
C GLY A 13 23.03 10.10 -30.62
N THR A 14 21.99 9.30 -30.87
CA THR A 14 20.85 9.13 -29.96
C THR A 14 21.37 8.84 -28.54
N PRO A 15 20.93 9.57 -27.50
CA PRO A 15 21.39 9.31 -26.15
C PRO A 15 21.02 7.87 -25.76
N SER A 16 22.04 7.07 -25.48
CA SER A 16 21.91 5.71 -24.96
C SER A 16 21.03 5.77 -23.71
N ARG A 17 19.82 5.19 -23.79
CA ARG A 17 18.94 5.03 -22.62
C ARG A 17 19.73 4.21 -21.60
N ILE A 18 20.22 4.86 -20.55
CA ILE A 18 20.89 4.23 -19.43
C ILE A 18 20.02 3.05 -18.98
N ARG A 19 20.56 1.84 -19.11
CA ARG A 19 19.91 0.62 -18.60
C ARG A 19 19.95 0.70 -17.08
N LEU A 20 18.84 1.16 -16.49
CA LEU A 20 18.62 1.06 -15.05
C LEU A 20 18.75 -0.40 -14.62
N ALA A 21 19.30 -0.61 -13.42
CA ALA A 21 19.30 -1.93 -12.80
C ALA A 21 17.84 -2.47 -12.71
N PRO A 22 17.61 -3.78 -12.88
CA PRO A 22 16.28 -4.37 -12.86
C PRO A 22 15.46 -3.96 -11.63
N GLU A 23 16.11 -3.89 -10.47
CA GLU A 23 15.45 -3.59 -9.19
C GLU A 23 14.96 -2.14 -9.12
N VAL A 24 15.77 -1.21 -9.63
CA VAL A 24 15.41 0.21 -9.73
C VAL A 24 14.22 0.37 -10.68
N ARG A 25 14.21 -0.37 -11.80
CA ARG A 25 13.07 -0.34 -12.72
C ARG A 25 11.82 -0.91 -12.06
N ARG A 26 11.94 -2.02 -11.33
CA ARG A 26 10.81 -2.62 -10.60
C ARG A 26 10.22 -1.63 -9.60
N ALA A 27 11.04 -0.96 -8.80
CA ALA A 27 10.58 0.07 -7.86
C ALA A 27 9.86 1.24 -8.57
N MET A 28 10.40 1.74 -9.68
CA MET A 28 9.75 2.79 -10.48
C MET A 28 8.38 2.36 -11.02
N ILE A 29 8.23 1.10 -11.44
CA ILE A 29 6.94 0.57 -11.90
C ILE A 29 5.93 0.57 -10.75
N VAL A 30 6.33 0.13 -9.56
CA VAL A 30 5.48 0.09 -8.37
C VAL A 30 5.06 1.49 -7.94
N GLU A 31 5.99 2.44 -7.92
CA GLU A 31 5.71 3.85 -7.60
C GLU A 31 4.67 4.41 -8.60
N ARG A 32 4.87 4.18 -9.91
CA ARG A 32 3.93 4.62 -10.94
C ARG A 32 2.56 3.94 -10.83
N ALA A 33 2.51 2.66 -10.51
CA ALA A 33 1.26 1.96 -10.26
C ALA A 33 0.53 2.55 -9.04
N THR A 34 1.26 2.84 -7.97
CA THR A 34 0.73 3.48 -6.76
C THR A 34 0.13 4.85 -7.06
N THR A 35 0.83 5.68 -7.85
CA THR A 35 0.32 6.97 -8.32
C THR A 35 -0.95 6.80 -9.16
N LEU A 36 -0.94 5.91 -10.15
CA LEU A 36 -2.11 5.70 -11.03
C LEU A 36 -3.35 5.24 -10.26
N ILE A 37 -3.19 4.33 -9.31
CA ILE A 37 -4.29 3.85 -8.46
C ILE A 37 -4.81 4.98 -7.57
N SER A 38 -3.92 5.79 -7.01
CA SER A 38 -4.29 6.90 -6.15
C SER A 38 -5.03 8.02 -6.90
N GLU A 39 -4.63 8.32 -8.14
CA GLU A 39 -5.20 9.42 -8.94
C GLU A 39 -6.44 9.03 -9.73
N ARG A 40 -6.44 7.83 -10.32
CA ARG A 40 -7.49 7.39 -11.26
C ARG A 40 -8.44 6.36 -10.66
N GLY A 41 -8.12 5.87 -9.46
CA GLY A 41 -8.86 4.83 -8.78
C GLY A 41 -8.44 3.42 -9.19
N PHE A 42 -8.71 2.48 -8.29
CA PHE A 42 -8.35 1.07 -8.45
C PHE A 42 -9.01 0.43 -9.68
N ASN A 43 -10.27 0.77 -9.96
CA ASN A 43 -11.03 0.19 -11.08
C ASN A 43 -10.49 0.63 -12.46
N ALA A 44 -9.88 1.82 -12.55
CA ALA A 44 -9.31 2.32 -13.79
C ALA A 44 -7.89 1.78 -14.06
N PHE A 45 -7.30 1.03 -13.11
CA PHE A 45 -5.96 0.50 -13.24
C PHE A 45 -5.90 -0.64 -14.26
N THR A 46 -5.11 -0.45 -15.32
CA THR A 46 -4.86 -1.46 -16.35
C THR A 46 -3.36 -1.64 -16.59
N LEU A 47 -2.95 -2.86 -16.95
CA LEU A 47 -1.56 -3.16 -17.28
C LEU A 47 -1.06 -2.42 -18.53
N LEU A 48 -1.95 -2.17 -19.48
CA LEU A 48 -1.62 -1.37 -20.66
C LEU A 48 -1.37 0.09 -20.28
N GLY A 49 -2.28 0.69 -19.50
CA GLY A 49 -2.13 2.07 -19.03
C GLY A 49 -0.90 2.25 -18.13
N LEU A 50 -0.55 1.26 -17.31
CA LEU A 50 0.69 1.27 -16.53
C LEU A 50 1.92 1.20 -17.43
N ALA A 51 1.95 0.29 -18.42
CA ALA A 51 3.07 0.18 -19.35
C ALA A 51 3.31 1.50 -20.11
N GLU A 52 2.23 2.14 -20.59
CA GLU A 52 2.26 3.45 -21.22
C GLU A 52 2.81 4.53 -20.27
N ALA A 53 2.30 4.60 -19.03
CA ALA A 53 2.76 5.55 -18.03
C ALA A 53 4.25 5.36 -17.65
N CYS A 54 4.75 4.13 -17.74
CA CYS A 54 6.16 3.81 -17.53
C CYS A 54 7.03 3.96 -18.80
N GLY A 55 6.45 4.33 -19.95
CA GLY A 55 7.16 4.46 -21.22
C GLY A 55 7.75 3.14 -21.71
N MET A 56 7.05 2.02 -21.48
CA MET A 56 7.44 0.66 -21.87
C MET A 56 6.32 -0.06 -22.63
N THR A 57 6.67 -1.16 -23.29
CA THR A 57 5.68 -2.04 -23.93
C THR A 57 5.03 -2.95 -22.90
N ARG A 58 3.84 -3.50 -23.20
CA ARG A 58 3.19 -4.50 -22.36
C ARG A 58 4.11 -5.71 -22.07
N ARG A 59 4.75 -6.24 -23.11
CA ARG A 59 5.74 -7.33 -22.97
C ARG A 59 6.94 -6.92 -22.09
N GLY A 60 7.34 -5.66 -22.15
CA GLY A 60 8.39 -5.11 -21.28
C GLY A 60 7.97 -5.08 -19.81
N LEU A 61 6.70 -4.78 -19.53
CA LEU A 61 6.13 -4.84 -18.18
C LEU A 61 6.04 -6.28 -17.67
N ASP A 62 5.61 -7.22 -18.53
CA ASP A 62 5.48 -8.64 -18.18
C ASP A 62 6.83 -9.29 -17.79
N HIS A 63 7.96 -8.71 -18.26
CA HIS A 63 9.30 -9.15 -17.84
C HIS A 63 9.58 -8.85 -16.35
N TYR A 64 8.93 -7.83 -15.78
CA TYR A 64 9.06 -7.50 -14.37
C TYR A 64 7.97 -8.17 -13.55
N PHE A 65 6.72 -8.19 -14.02
CA PHE A 65 5.60 -8.72 -13.25
C PHE A 65 4.81 -9.72 -14.08
N GLY A 66 4.68 -10.95 -13.57
CA GLY A 66 3.99 -12.04 -14.25
C GLY A 66 2.47 -11.92 -14.25
N SER A 67 1.90 -11.09 -13.37
CA SER A 67 0.46 -10.87 -13.30
C SER A 67 0.07 -9.47 -12.81
N ARG A 68 -1.20 -9.12 -13.01
CA ARG A 68 -1.80 -7.91 -12.41
C ARG A 68 -1.69 -7.95 -10.89
N ASP A 69 -2.00 -9.08 -10.28
CA ASP A 69 -2.01 -9.23 -8.83
C ASP A 69 -0.60 -9.07 -8.25
N GLU A 70 0.44 -9.53 -8.94
CA GLU A 70 1.82 -9.32 -8.49
C GLU A 70 2.17 -7.83 -8.39
N ILE A 71 1.68 -7.01 -9.33
CA ILE A 71 1.85 -5.55 -9.26
C ILE A 71 1.06 -4.96 -8.10
N LEU A 72 -0.19 -5.40 -7.92
CA LEU A 72 -1.05 -4.89 -6.84
C LEU A 72 -0.51 -5.25 -5.46
N ILE A 73 -0.02 -6.48 -5.28
CA ILE A 73 0.69 -6.91 -4.07
C ILE A 73 1.93 -6.05 -3.86
N ALA A 74 2.70 -5.75 -4.91
CA ALA A 74 3.87 -4.90 -4.80
C ALA A 74 3.51 -3.45 -4.42
N VAL A 75 2.39 -2.90 -4.94
CA VAL A 75 1.84 -1.60 -4.53
C VAL A 75 1.49 -1.61 -3.05
N LEU A 76 0.78 -2.64 -2.58
CA LEU A 76 0.42 -2.74 -1.16
C LEU A 76 1.65 -2.90 -0.26
N ARG A 77 2.64 -3.73 -0.64
CA ARG A 77 3.92 -3.85 0.08
C ARG A 77 4.69 -2.53 0.13
N HIS A 78 4.69 -1.78 -0.98
CA HIS A 78 5.31 -0.46 -1.01
C HIS A 78 4.63 0.50 -0.03
N ARG A 79 3.29 0.54 -0.03
CA ARG A 79 2.53 1.34 0.94
C ARG A 79 2.77 0.94 2.38
N ASP A 80 2.78 -0.36 2.67
CA ASP A 80 3.11 -0.88 3.99
C ASP A 80 4.48 -0.42 4.48
N SER A 81 5.48 -0.39 3.60
CA SER A 81 6.83 0.07 3.94
C SER A 81 6.87 1.57 4.25
N GLU A 82 6.10 2.38 3.52
CA GLU A 82 5.95 3.82 3.82
C GLU A 82 5.21 4.05 5.15
N ASP A 83 4.25 3.18 5.50
CA ASP A 83 3.52 3.18 6.77
C ASP A 83 4.42 2.89 7.95
N ILE A 84 5.23 1.83 7.86
CA ILE A 84 6.20 1.49 8.88
C ILE A 84 7.23 2.61 9.07
N ALA A 85 7.75 3.16 7.97
CA ALA A 85 8.77 4.21 8.02
C ALA A 85 8.26 5.52 8.64
N LEU A 86 7.01 5.90 8.37
CA LEU A 86 6.42 7.15 8.89
C LEU A 86 5.93 7.02 10.34
N LEU A 87 5.28 5.91 10.68
CA LEU A 87 4.59 5.71 11.96
C LEU A 87 5.47 5.00 13.01
N GLY A 88 6.70 4.64 12.64
CA GLY A 88 7.61 3.90 13.51
C GLY A 88 6.99 2.61 14.04
N ASN A 89 6.24 1.90 13.18
CA ASN A 89 5.52 0.68 13.56
C ASN A 89 6.48 -0.52 13.66
N THR A 90 7.40 -0.45 14.62
CA THR A 90 8.53 -1.36 14.80
C THR A 90 8.30 -2.44 15.85
N GLY A 91 7.12 -2.46 16.48
CA GLY A 91 6.84 -3.32 17.64
C GLY A 91 7.48 -2.82 18.93
N ALA A 92 8.09 -1.63 18.91
CA ALA A 92 8.60 -1.00 20.12
C ALA A 92 7.46 -0.83 21.16
N PRO A 93 7.72 -1.10 22.44
CA PRO A 93 6.74 -0.89 23.50
C PRO A 93 6.19 0.54 23.47
N ARG A 94 4.88 0.67 23.55
CA ARG A 94 4.14 1.93 23.65
C ARG A 94 3.26 1.88 24.88
N ASP A 95 3.16 2.98 25.62
CA ASP A 95 2.11 3.11 26.62
C ASP A 95 0.72 3.21 25.96
N ARG A 96 -0.33 3.25 26.78
CA ARG A 96 -1.72 3.34 26.29
C ARG A 96 -1.96 4.57 25.43
N GLU A 97 -1.46 5.74 25.84
CA GLU A 97 -1.67 7.00 25.12
C GLU A 97 -0.93 7.03 23.78
N ALA A 98 0.32 6.59 23.77
CA ALA A 98 1.13 6.44 22.57
C ALA A 98 0.54 5.41 21.59
N THR A 99 -0.06 4.33 22.10
CA THR A 99 -0.78 3.35 21.27
C THR A 99 -1.97 3.98 20.54
N TRP A 100 -2.85 4.68 21.25
CA TRP A 100 -4.02 5.30 20.63
C TRP A 100 -3.64 6.41 19.64
N ARG A 101 -2.62 7.22 19.96
CA ARG A 101 -2.07 8.20 19.00
C ARG A 101 -1.56 7.54 17.71
N ALA A 102 -0.84 6.43 17.83
CA ALA A 102 -0.34 5.70 16.66
C ALA A 102 -1.48 5.12 15.80
N LEU A 103 -2.57 4.65 16.42
CA LEU A 103 -3.75 4.17 15.71
C LEU A 103 -4.50 5.33 15.03
N ASP A 104 -4.65 6.47 15.71
CA ASP A 104 -5.26 7.67 15.14
C ASP A 104 -4.50 8.15 13.90
N ASP A 105 -3.16 8.19 13.97
CA ASP A 105 -2.31 8.58 12.85
C ASP A 105 -2.46 7.61 11.67
N ALA A 106 -2.52 6.30 11.95
CA ALA A 106 -2.77 5.28 10.92
C ALA A 106 -4.13 5.46 10.24
N VAL A 107 -5.19 5.73 11.01
CA VAL A 107 -6.54 5.95 10.47
C VAL A 107 -6.62 7.23 9.65
N ARG A 108 -6.02 8.34 10.13
CA ARG A 108 -5.95 9.60 9.37
C ARG A 108 -5.22 9.42 8.04
N ARG A 109 -4.13 8.64 8.05
CA ARG A 109 -3.41 8.32 6.81
C ARG A 109 -4.28 7.51 5.85
N ASN A 110 -4.98 6.49 6.33
CA ASN A 110 -5.91 5.71 5.50
C ASN A 110 -7.03 6.57 4.91
N ALA A 111 -7.56 7.52 5.69
CA ALA A 111 -8.57 8.47 5.21
C ALA A 111 -8.08 9.31 4.01
N SER A 112 -6.78 9.66 3.98
CA SER A 112 -6.14 10.35 2.85
C SER A 112 -5.87 9.48 1.61
N GLN A 113 -6.06 8.15 1.71
CA GLN A 113 -5.65 7.19 0.69
C GLN A 113 -6.79 6.25 0.28
N ARG A 114 -7.98 6.82 0.05
CA ARG A 114 -9.22 6.05 -0.22
C ARG A 114 -9.07 4.93 -1.24
N GLU A 115 -8.38 5.17 -2.35
CA GLU A 115 -8.24 4.17 -3.42
C GLU A 115 -7.23 3.06 -3.09
N ILE A 116 -6.27 3.31 -2.20
CA ILE A 116 -5.38 2.28 -1.67
C ILE A 116 -6.12 1.41 -0.66
N VAL A 117 -6.92 2.02 0.22
CA VAL A 117 -7.78 1.29 1.16
C VAL A 117 -8.81 0.44 0.40
N ARG A 118 -9.36 0.96 -0.70
CA ARG A 118 -10.23 0.21 -1.62
C ARG A 118 -9.50 -0.98 -2.25
N LEU A 119 -8.30 -0.76 -2.80
CA LEU A 119 -7.46 -1.84 -3.34
C LEU A 119 -7.24 -2.94 -2.30
N TYR A 120 -6.80 -2.56 -1.09
CA TYR A 120 -6.58 -3.50 0.01
C TYR A 120 -7.84 -4.31 0.33
N THR A 121 -8.99 -3.63 0.43
CA THR A 121 -10.28 -4.27 0.75
C THR A 121 -10.72 -5.28 -0.30
N VAL A 122 -10.63 -4.92 -1.59
CA VAL A 122 -11.05 -5.81 -2.68
C VAL A 122 -10.11 -6.98 -2.81
N LEU A 123 -8.80 -6.73 -2.93
CA LEU A 123 -7.81 -7.78 -3.10
C LEU A 123 -7.74 -8.69 -1.85
N GLY A 124 -7.96 -8.14 -0.66
CA GLY A 124 -8.06 -8.90 0.58
C GLY A 124 -9.25 -9.86 0.56
N SER A 125 -10.39 -9.40 0.07
CA SER A 125 -11.59 -10.26 -0.09
C SER A 125 -11.38 -11.36 -1.13
N GLU A 126 -10.76 -11.05 -2.28
CA GLU A 126 -10.41 -12.02 -3.32
C GLU A 126 -9.40 -13.05 -2.80
N SER A 127 -8.45 -12.62 -1.96
CA SER A 127 -7.41 -13.48 -1.37
C SER A 127 -7.92 -14.48 -0.33
N LEU A 128 -9.20 -14.45 0.04
CA LEU A 128 -9.81 -15.48 0.88
C LEU A 128 -9.82 -16.86 0.20
N ASP A 129 -9.77 -16.90 -1.13
CA ASP A 129 -9.50 -18.13 -1.88
C ASP A 129 -8.01 -18.52 -1.71
N PRO A 130 -7.70 -19.72 -1.17
CA PRO A 130 -6.32 -20.21 -1.05
C PRO A 130 -5.58 -20.33 -2.39
N ALA A 131 -6.28 -20.40 -3.52
CA ALA A 131 -5.67 -20.44 -4.86
C ALA A 131 -5.28 -19.05 -5.39
N HIS A 132 -5.71 -17.97 -4.73
CA HIS A 132 -5.47 -16.61 -5.19
C HIS A 132 -3.98 -16.21 -5.02
N PRO A 133 -3.33 -15.55 -6.01
CA PRO A 133 -1.92 -15.16 -5.92
C PRO A 133 -1.57 -14.27 -4.71
N ALA A 134 -2.53 -13.52 -4.19
CA ALA A 134 -2.36 -12.64 -3.03
C ALA A 134 -2.60 -13.33 -1.67
N HIS A 135 -3.02 -14.61 -1.62
CA HIS A 135 -3.37 -15.30 -0.38
C HIS A 135 -2.25 -15.23 0.67
N ASP A 136 -1.03 -15.61 0.27
CA ASP A 136 0.13 -15.63 1.17
C ASP A 136 0.51 -14.23 1.66
N TYR A 137 0.37 -13.21 0.81
CA TYR A 137 0.63 -11.83 1.19
C TYR A 137 -0.30 -11.36 2.32
N PHE A 138 -1.62 -11.55 2.17
CA PHE A 138 -2.58 -11.13 3.20
C PHE A 138 -2.45 -11.94 4.48
N GLN A 139 -2.15 -13.24 4.39
CA GLN A 139 -1.87 -14.09 5.56
C GLN A 139 -0.64 -13.63 6.33
N GLU A 140 0.47 -13.40 5.63
CA GLU A 140 1.73 -12.94 6.24
C GLU A 140 1.56 -11.53 6.84
N ARG A 141 0.87 -10.64 6.13
CA ARG A 141 0.57 -9.30 6.61
C ARG A 141 -0.27 -9.33 7.88
N ALA A 142 -1.37 -10.09 7.91
CA ALA A 142 -2.24 -10.18 9.08
C ALA A 142 -1.50 -10.75 10.31
N ARG A 143 -0.66 -11.78 10.12
CA ARG A 143 0.19 -12.30 11.20
C ARG A 143 1.19 -11.27 11.70
N SER A 144 1.86 -10.56 10.79
CA SER A 144 2.88 -9.57 11.13
C SER A 144 2.27 -8.37 11.86
N ALA A 145 1.18 -7.81 11.33
CA ALA A 145 0.46 -6.70 11.95
C ALA A 145 -0.02 -7.05 13.37
N ARG A 146 -0.62 -8.24 13.56
CA ARG A 146 -1.05 -8.70 14.88
C ARG A 146 0.14 -8.87 15.83
N LYS A 147 1.21 -9.53 15.39
CA LYS A 147 2.41 -9.74 16.21
C LYS A 147 3.00 -8.41 16.68
N THR A 148 3.29 -7.52 15.73
CA THR A 148 3.86 -6.20 16.02
C THR A 148 2.97 -5.38 16.96
N PHE A 149 1.65 -5.46 16.79
CA PHE A 149 0.74 -4.73 17.65
C PHE A 149 0.72 -5.31 19.07
N VAL A 150 0.65 -6.64 19.22
CA VAL A 150 0.73 -7.32 20.53
C VAL A 150 2.03 -6.93 21.25
N GLU A 151 3.18 -7.07 20.61
CA GLU A 151 4.49 -6.69 21.16
C GLU A 151 4.51 -5.24 21.66
N SER A 152 3.83 -4.33 20.96
CA SER A 152 3.80 -2.92 21.34
C SER A 152 2.92 -2.60 22.56
N ILE A 153 1.99 -3.46 22.95
CA ILE A 153 1.01 -3.21 24.04
C ILE A 153 1.12 -4.16 25.23
N GLU A 154 1.96 -5.21 25.13
CA GLU A 154 2.18 -6.20 26.19
C GLU A 154 2.55 -5.57 27.55
N CYS A 155 3.17 -4.39 27.55
CA CYS A 155 3.59 -3.71 28.77
C CYS A 155 2.44 -3.08 29.58
N TRP A 156 1.22 -2.98 29.05
CA TRP A 156 0.10 -2.34 29.76
C TRP A 156 -1.27 -3.00 29.55
N HIS A 157 -1.51 -3.72 28.45
CA HIS A 157 -2.82 -4.32 28.21
C HIS A 157 -2.89 -5.74 28.80
N PRO A 158 -3.90 -6.06 29.65
CA PRO A 158 -3.96 -7.36 30.35
C PRO A 158 -4.28 -8.57 29.44
N ARG A 159 -4.81 -8.31 28.24
CA ARG A 159 -5.16 -9.32 27.23
C ARG A 159 -4.72 -8.88 25.82
N PRO A 160 -3.41 -8.72 25.57
CA PRO A 160 -2.91 -8.00 24.40
C PRO A 160 -3.30 -8.68 23.08
N GLU A 161 -3.34 -10.02 23.02
CA GLU A 161 -3.72 -10.77 21.82
C GLU A 161 -5.19 -10.56 21.45
N ALA A 162 -6.08 -10.60 22.45
CA ALA A 162 -7.51 -10.39 22.24
C ALA A 162 -7.78 -8.95 21.79
N PHE A 163 -7.15 -7.98 22.44
CA PHE A 163 -7.30 -6.57 22.09
C PHE A 163 -6.79 -6.25 20.69
N ALA A 164 -5.59 -6.71 20.34
CA ALA A 164 -5.04 -6.53 18.99
C ALA A 164 -5.96 -7.14 17.92
N THR A 165 -6.51 -8.34 18.17
CA THR A 165 -7.45 -8.99 17.25
C THR A 165 -8.71 -8.16 17.04
N VAL A 166 -9.32 -7.67 18.11
CA VAL A 166 -10.56 -6.87 18.06
C VAL A 166 -10.32 -5.53 17.38
N VAL A 167 -9.24 -4.82 17.72
CA VAL A 167 -8.91 -3.52 17.12
C VAL A 167 -8.64 -3.65 15.63
N LEU A 168 -7.86 -4.64 15.19
CA LEU A 168 -7.59 -4.86 13.76
C LEU A 168 -8.88 -5.19 12.99
N ALA A 169 -9.73 -6.07 13.53
CA ALA A 169 -11.02 -6.40 12.93
C ALA A 169 -11.95 -5.18 12.85
N LEU A 170 -11.94 -4.33 13.88
CA LEU A 170 -12.70 -3.09 13.89
C LEU A 170 -12.20 -2.12 12.81
N LEU A 171 -10.88 -1.93 12.69
CA LEU A 171 -10.27 -1.07 11.68
C LEU A 171 -10.69 -1.48 10.26
N ASP A 172 -10.64 -2.78 9.95
CA ASP A 172 -11.11 -3.30 8.66
C ASP A 172 -12.61 -3.02 8.45
N GLY A 173 -13.43 -3.21 9.50
CA GLY A 173 -14.88 -2.97 9.46
C GLY A 173 -15.27 -1.51 9.23
N VAL A 174 -14.63 -0.56 9.91
CA VAL A 174 -14.91 0.87 9.73
C VAL A 174 -14.45 1.36 8.36
N GLN A 175 -13.34 0.84 7.83
CA GLN A 175 -12.88 1.14 6.47
C GLN A 175 -13.87 0.67 5.41
N ILE A 176 -14.40 -0.55 5.54
CA ILE A 176 -15.44 -1.07 4.63
C ILE A 176 -16.70 -0.19 4.68
N SER A 177 -17.13 0.20 5.88
CA SER A 177 -18.31 1.07 6.05
C SER A 177 -18.12 2.43 5.38
N TRP A 178 -16.97 3.07 5.63
CA TRP A 178 -16.55 4.32 4.99
C TRP A 178 -16.40 4.23 3.47
N LEU A 179 -15.93 3.11 2.94
CA LEU A 179 -15.81 2.90 1.50
C LEU A 179 -17.17 2.75 0.82
N ARG A 180 -18.17 2.21 1.53
CA ARG A 180 -19.54 2.00 1.03
C ARG A 180 -20.38 3.27 1.05
N ASP A 181 -20.27 4.06 2.11
CA ASP A 181 -21.07 5.26 2.29
C ASP A 181 -20.19 6.53 2.25
N PRO A 182 -20.29 7.35 1.19
CA PRO A 182 -19.55 8.60 1.07
C PRO A 182 -19.91 9.65 2.13
N ALA A 183 -21.03 9.52 2.84
CA ALA A 183 -21.43 10.45 3.89
C ALA A 183 -20.69 10.20 5.22
N LEU A 184 -20.06 9.03 5.39
CA LEU A 184 -19.32 8.69 6.59
C LEU A 184 -17.90 9.29 6.55
N ASP A 185 -17.42 9.73 7.70
CA ASP A 185 -16.02 10.08 7.91
C ASP A 185 -15.30 8.91 8.62
N LEU A 186 -14.18 8.46 8.05
CA LEU A 186 -13.45 7.31 8.58
C LEU A 186 -12.91 7.56 9.99
N PHE A 187 -12.40 8.77 10.24
CA PHE A 187 -11.77 9.11 11.51
C PHE A 187 -12.82 9.28 12.62
N GLU A 188 -13.97 9.87 12.31
CA GLU A 188 -15.09 9.94 13.27
C GLU A 188 -15.63 8.55 13.63
N LEU A 189 -15.81 7.65 12.65
CA LEU A 189 -16.21 6.26 12.91
C LEU A 189 -15.21 5.54 13.84
N TRP A 190 -13.91 5.74 13.58
CA TRP A 190 -12.86 5.19 14.42
C TRP A 190 -12.89 5.75 15.84
N ARG A 191 -13.02 7.08 15.99
CA ARG A 191 -13.09 7.76 17.29
C ARG A 191 -14.28 7.26 18.12
N ASP A 192 -15.44 7.13 17.50
CA ASP A 192 -16.65 6.63 18.15
C ASP A 192 -16.48 5.16 18.59
N ALA A 193 -15.88 4.32 17.75
CA ALA A 193 -15.63 2.93 18.07
C ALA A 193 -14.54 2.75 19.16
N GLY A 194 -13.48 3.56 19.14
CA GLY A 194 -12.47 3.60 20.20
C GLY A 194 -13.07 3.90 21.57
N SER A 195 -14.04 4.83 21.63
CA SER A 195 -14.77 5.14 22.87
C SER A 195 -15.57 3.95 23.43
N LEU A 196 -16.00 3.02 22.58
CA LEU A 196 -16.69 1.79 22.99
C LEU A 196 -15.69 0.72 23.46
N LEU A 197 -14.56 0.58 22.78
CA LEU A 197 -13.49 -0.35 23.19
C LEU A 197 -12.91 0.03 24.56
N ASP A 198 -12.77 1.33 24.84
CA ASP A 198 -12.28 1.80 26.14
C ASP A 198 -13.24 1.50 27.30
N ARG A 199 -14.56 1.37 27.04
CA ARG A 199 -15.55 1.02 28.08
C ARG A 199 -15.31 -0.37 28.67
N ASP A 200 -14.87 -1.32 27.85
CA ASP A 200 -14.58 -2.69 28.28
C ASP A 200 -13.11 -2.89 28.71
N SER A 201 -12.26 -1.88 28.50
CA SER A 201 -10.82 -1.89 28.82
C SER A 201 -10.51 -1.32 30.22
N THR A 202 -11.53 -0.98 30.99
CA THR A 202 -11.38 -0.55 32.39
C THR A 202 -11.62 -1.75 33.29
N PRO A 203 -10.69 -2.10 34.21
CA PRO A 203 -10.95 -3.15 35.19
C PRO A 203 -12.12 -2.81 36.12
#